data_AF-A0A1A2ZRN4-F1
#
_entry.id   AF-A0A1A2ZRN4-F1
#
_cell.length_a   1.000
_cell.length_b   1.000
_cell.length_c   1.000
_cell.angle_alpha   90.00
_cell.angle_beta   90.00
_cell.angle_gamma   90.00
#
_symmetry.space_group_name_H-M   'P 1'
#
loop_
_entity.id
_entity.type
_entity.pdbx_description
1 polymer ?
#
loop_
_entity_poly.entity_id
_entity_poly.type
_entity_poly.pdbx_seq_one_letter_code
_entity_poly.pdbx_strand_id
1 'polypeptide(L)'
;MSEQQYDFFGEIFQRYFGPAIGAYPRTGGALVDSLLTLTDHVPDRLAQTRRAAMAWVETETPNARVTSELFVITQHGLMYAVGLTESRRALYYLATPPALFDPFVDQVDTAQLREGAAVAVDSRFGRDLASAHPMDAALRRILDEHLALRVGLPG
;
A
#
# COMPACT_ATOMS: atom_id res chain seq x y z
N MET A 1 5.11 -5.25 -29.13
CA MET A 1 4.46 -6.08 -28.09
C MET A 1 4.66 -5.33 -26.79
N SER A 2 3.63 -4.64 -26.30
CA SER A 2 3.73 -3.85 -25.08
C SER A 2 3.94 -4.81 -23.91
N GLU A 3 5.11 -4.76 -23.27
CA GLU A 3 5.34 -5.46 -22.01
C GLU A 3 4.31 -4.93 -21.01
N GLN A 4 3.23 -5.68 -20.79
CA GLN A 4 2.36 -5.42 -19.66
C GLN A 4 3.22 -5.66 -18.42
N GLN A 5 3.67 -4.57 -17.81
CA GLN A 5 4.38 -4.59 -16.55
C GLN A 5 3.44 -5.25 -15.53
N TYR A 6 3.87 -6.39 -14.99
CA TYR A 6 3.07 -7.16 -14.04
C TYR A 6 2.79 -6.32 -12.80
N ASP A 7 1.52 -5.93 -12.59
CA ASP A 7 1.07 -5.16 -11.43
C ASP A 7 0.70 -6.11 -10.28
N PHE A 8 1.74 -6.62 -9.61
CA PHE A 8 1.60 -7.52 -8.46
C PHE A 8 0.67 -6.96 -7.38
N PHE A 9 0.88 -5.70 -6.98
CA PHE A 9 0.04 -5.05 -5.98
C PHE A 9 -1.39 -4.88 -6.48
N GLY A 10 -1.56 -4.51 -7.75
CA GLY A 10 -2.82 -4.52 -8.46
C GLY A 10 -3.63 -5.78 -8.22
N GLU A 11 -3.01 -6.93 -8.50
CA GLU A 11 -3.59 -8.27 -8.39
C GLU A 11 -4.01 -8.61 -6.96
N ILE A 12 -3.08 -8.56 -5.99
CA ILE A 12 -3.37 -8.98 -4.60
C ILE A 12 -4.42 -8.08 -3.95
N PHE A 13 -4.41 -6.79 -4.25
CA PHE A 13 -5.40 -5.85 -3.74
C PHE A 13 -6.77 -6.05 -4.37
N GLN A 14 -6.85 -6.35 -5.67
CA GLN A 14 -8.12 -6.67 -6.31
C GLN A 14 -8.71 -7.99 -5.80
N ARG A 15 -7.87 -9.00 -5.53
CA ARG A 15 -8.31 -10.27 -4.98
C ARG A 15 -8.91 -10.10 -3.58
N TYR A 16 -8.28 -9.28 -2.74
CA TYR A 16 -8.73 -9.07 -1.36
C TYR A 16 -9.88 -8.06 -1.23
N PHE A 17 -9.74 -6.87 -1.82
CA PHE A 17 -10.72 -5.78 -1.70
C PHE A 17 -11.80 -5.80 -2.78
N GLY A 18 -11.70 -6.75 -3.72
CA GLY A 18 -12.61 -6.89 -4.86
C GLY A 18 -12.29 -5.93 -6.03
N PRO A 19 -13.07 -6.04 -7.13
CA PRO A 19 -12.82 -5.28 -8.36
C PRO A 19 -12.90 -3.76 -8.19
N ALA A 20 -13.60 -3.30 -7.15
CA ALA A 20 -13.85 -1.90 -6.92
C ALA A 20 -12.55 -1.11 -6.72
N ILE A 21 -11.52 -1.70 -6.11
CA ILE A 21 -10.25 -1.02 -5.78
C ILE A 21 -9.51 -0.43 -7.01
N GLY A 22 -9.72 -1.01 -8.20
CA GLY A 22 -9.16 -0.53 -9.47
C GLY A 22 -10.11 0.37 -10.27
N ALA A 23 -11.40 0.37 -9.95
CA ALA A 23 -12.47 1.11 -10.63
C ALA A 23 -12.73 2.51 -10.01
N TYR A 24 -11.93 2.93 -9.04
CA TYR A 24 -12.08 4.21 -8.34
C TYR A 24 -11.38 5.45 -8.97
N PRO A 25 -11.02 5.57 -10.28
CA PRO A 25 -10.43 6.82 -10.73
C PRO A 25 -11.52 7.85 -11.04
N ARG A 26 -11.65 8.84 -10.14
CA ARG A 26 -11.69 10.30 -10.39
C ARG A 26 -12.20 11.08 -9.16
N THR A 27 -13.05 10.47 -8.34
CA THR A 27 -13.53 11.10 -7.09
C THR A 27 -12.59 10.85 -5.92
N GLY A 28 -11.95 9.68 -5.86
CA GLY A 28 -11.01 9.31 -4.80
C GLY A 28 -9.74 10.16 -4.77
N GLY A 29 -9.20 10.54 -5.93
CA GLY A 29 -8.01 11.40 -6.02
C GLY A 29 -8.22 12.78 -5.39
N ALA A 30 -9.31 13.47 -5.72
CA ALA A 30 -9.64 14.76 -5.10
C ALA A 30 -9.88 14.66 -3.59
N LEU A 31 -10.42 13.52 -3.13
CA LEU A 31 -10.71 13.29 -1.72
C LEU A 31 -9.44 12.95 -0.93
N VAL A 32 -8.55 12.16 -1.52
CA VAL A 32 -7.19 11.90 -1.03
C VAL A 32 -6.36 13.18 -1.01
N ASP A 33 -6.38 13.97 -2.08
CA ASP A 33 -5.69 15.27 -2.15
C ASP A 33 -6.26 16.24 -1.11
N SER A 34 -7.59 16.25 -0.92
CA SER A 34 -8.23 17.02 0.15
C SER A 34 -7.78 16.52 1.54
N LEU A 35 -7.67 15.22 1.76
CA LEU A 35 -7.20 14.65 3.03
C LEU A 35 -5.72 14.97 3.31
N LEU A 36 -4.87 14.92 2.28
CA LEU A 36 -3.46 15.28 2.34
C LEU A 36 -3.28 16.79 2.62
N THR A 37 -4.21 17.63 2.16
CA THR A 37 -4.15 19.09 2.35
C THR A 37 -4.87 19.59 3.60
N LEU A 38 -5.85 18.86 4.12
CA LEU A 38 -6.63 19.27 5.31
C LEU A 38 -5.92 19.00 6.64
N THR A 39 -4.84 18.21 6.65
CA THR A 39 -4.17 17.82 7.91
C THR A 39 -2.70 17.45 7.70
N ASP A 40 -1.80 18.14 8.42
CA ASP A 40 -0.35 17.85 8.44
C ASP A 40 -0.02 16.41 8.87
N HIS A 41 -0.95 15.74 9.56
CA HIS A 41 -0.74 14.41 10.12
C HIS A 41 -0.82 13.25 9.11
N VAL A 42 -1.57 13.37 8.00
CA VAL A 42 -1.60 12.28 6.98
C VAL A 42 -0.27 12.20 6.25
N PRO A 43 0.28 13.30 5.71
CA PRO A 43 1.60 13.30 5.08
C PRO A 43 2.69 12.77 6.02
N ASP A 44 2.68 13.18 7.29
CA ASP A 44 3.65 12.70 8.29
C ASP A 44 3.55 11.18 8.53
N ARG A 45 2.32 10.65 8.61
CA ARG A 45 2.05 9.22 8.79
C ARG A 45 2.49 8.40 7.57
N LEU A 46 2.20 8.89 6.36
CA LEU A 46 2.67 8.29 5.11
C LEU A 46 4.20 8.29 5.05
N ALA A 47 4.83 9.42 5.36
CA ALA A 47 6.28 9.58 5.38
C ALA A 47 6.96 8.70 6.44
N GLN A 48 6.34 8.48 7.61
CA GLN A 48 6.89 7.57 8.62
C GLN A 48 6.85 6.11 8.16
N THR A 49 5.72 5.67 7.59
CA THR A 49 5.57 4.30 7.06
C THR A 49 6.56 4.04 5.93
N ARG A 50 6.68 4.99 4.99
CA ARG A 50 7.68 4.96 3.92
C ARG A 50 9.10 4.88 4.44
N ARG A 51 9.48 5.71 5.42
CA ARG A 51 10.84 5.71 6.00
C ARG A 51 11.17 4.36 6.63
N ALA A 52 10.24 3.77 7.37
CA ALA A 52 10.45 2.47 7.99
C ALA A 52 10.63 1.35 6.94
N ALA A 53 9.79 1.36 5.91
CA ALA A 53 9.90 0.42 4.80
C ALA A 53 11.23 0.58 4.05
N MET A 54 11.61 1.82 3.72
CA MET A 54 12.86 2.11 3.01
C MET A 54 14.10 1.78 3.82
N ALA A 55 14.07 1.95 5.15
CA ALA A 55 15.16 1.52 6.02
C ALA A 55 15.38 0.00 5.94
N TRP A 56 14.32 -0.81 5.84
CA TRP A 56 14.45 -2.25 5.61
C TRP A 56 14.99 -2.56 4.21
N VAL A 57 14.52 -1.85 3.18
CA VAL A 57 14.99 -2.03 1.80
C VAL A 57 16.49 -1.71 1.67
N GLU A 58 16.95 -0.64 2.30
CA GLU A 58 18.35 -0.23 2.32
C GLU A 58 19.25 -1.27 3.01
N THR A 59 18.77 -1.93 4.07
CA THR A 59 19.56 -2.95 4.77
C THR A 59 19.63 -4.25 4.00
N GLU A 60 18.53 -4.68 3.40
CA GLU A 60 18.44 -6.01 2.77
C GLU A 60 18.93 -5.99 1.32
N THR A 61 18.62 -4.91 0.59
CA THR A 61 18.86 -4.78 -0.85
C THR A 61 19.31 -3.36 -1.23
N PRO A 62 20.55 -2.98 -0.88
CA PRO A 62 21.03 -1.60 -0.99
C PRO A 62 21.13 -1.08 -2.43
N ASN A 63 21.11 -1.97 -3.44
CA ASN A 63 21.18 -1.59 -4.85
C ASN A 63 19.83 -1.68 -5.57
N ALA A 64 18.75 -1.91 -4.83
CA ALA A 64 17.43 -2.06 -5.40
C ALA A 64 16.87 -0.71 -5.89
N ARG A 65 16.33 -0.70 -7.12
CA ARG A 65 15.64 0.46 -7.68
C ARG A 65 14.14 0.33 -7.46
N VAL A 66 13.50 1.36 -6.92
CA VAL A 66 12.03 1.46 -6.84
C VAL A 66 11.42 1.45 -8.25
N THR A 67 10.48 0.54 -8.46
CA THR A 67 9.73 0.39 -9.71
C THR A 67 8.25 0.73 -9.56
N SER A 68 7.69 0.59 -8.36
CA SER A 68 6.35 1.04 -8.02
C SER A 68 6.28 1.42 -6.55
N GLU A 69 5.46 2.41 -6.22
CA GLU A 69 5.25 2.85 -4.85
C GLU A 69 3.81 3.37 -4.73
N LEU A 70 3.09 2.89 -3.72
CA LEU A 70 1.72 3.33 -3.47
C LEU A 70 1.34 3.17 -2.00
N PHE A 71 0.32 3.93 -1.60
CA PHE A 71 -0.36 3.73 -0.33
C PHE A 71 -1.79 3.26 -0.55
N VAL A 72 -2.31 2.50 0.40
CA VAL A 72 -3.73 2.12 0.45
C VAL A 72 -4.29 2.51 1.81
N ILE A 73 -5.33 3.33 1.83
CA ILE A 73 -6.06 3.67 3.05
C ILE A 73 -7.22 2.68 3.16
N THR A 74 -7.34 1.99 4.30
CA THR A 74 -8.36 0.96 4.56
C THR A 74 -9.05 1.24 5.88
N GLN A 75 -10.19 0.58 6.14
CA GLN A 75 -10.88 0.66 7.43
C GLN A 75 -10.01 0.23 8.63
N HIS A 76 -8.99 -0.59 8.37
CA HIS A 76 -8.09 -1.13 9.40
C HIS A 76 -6.82 -0.31 9.61
N GLY A 77 -6.58 0.72 8.79
CA GLY A 77 -5.29 1.40 8.79
C GLY A 77 -4.76 1.76 7.41
N LEU A 78 -3.59 2.37 7.45
CA LEU A 78 -2.79 2.65 6.27
C LEU A 78 -1.93 1.43 5.91
N MET A 79 -1.92 1.09 4.64
CA MET A 79 -0.98 0.16 4.02
C MET A 79 0.00 0.92 3.13
N TYR A 80 1.21 0.38 3.00
CA TYR A 80 2.24 0.89 2.11
C TYR A 80 2.85 -0.25 1.32
N ALA A 81 2.99 -0.05 0.02
CA ALA A 81 3.50 -1.05 -0.91
C ALA A 81 4.58 -0.43 -1.78
N VAL A 82 5.74 -1.10 -1.85
CA VAL A 82 6.85 -0.72 -2.74
C VAL A 82 7.37 -1.93 -3.49
N GLY A 83 7.45 -1.77 -4.81
CA GLY A 83 8.03 -2.72 -5.73
C GLY A 83 9.42 -2.25 -6.10
N LEU A 84 10.37 -3.18 -6.11
CA LEU A 84 11.79 -2.92 -6.27
C LEU A 84 12.37 -3.91 -7.27
N THR A 85 13.45 -3.52 -7.93
CA THR A 85 14.23 -4.41 -8.78
C THR A 85 15.70 -4.33 -8.40
N GLU A 86 16.29 -5.47 -8.08
CA GLU A 86 17.72 -5.62 -7.83
C GLU A 86 18.28 -6.72 -8.75
N SER A 87 19.26 -6.39 -9.60
CA SER A 87 19.95 -7.38 -10.45
C SER A 87 19.01 -8.34 -11.21
N ARG A 88 17.89 -7.81 -11.73
CA ARG A 88 16.79 -8.52 -12.43
C ARG A 88 15.83 -9.34 -11.54
N ARG A 89 16.01 -9.35 -10.22
CA ARG A 89 15.06 -9.93 -9.26
C ARG A 89 14.06 -8.87 -8.83
N ALA A 90 12.78 -9.23 -8.84
CA ALA A 90 11.71 -8.37 -8.34
C ALA A 90 11.53 -8.58 -6.83
N LEU A 91 11.42 -7.51 -6.08
CA LEU A 91 11.20 -7.56 -4.64
C LEU A 91 10.00 -6.69 -4.32
N TYR A 92 9.11 -7.18 -3.47
CA TYR A 92 7.93 -6.47 -3.05
C TYR A 92 7.93 -6.38 -1.53
N TYR A 93 7.73 -5.18 -1.01
CA TYR A 93 7.53 -4.96 0.41
C TYR A 93 6.13 -4.40 0.63
N LEU A 94 5.40 -5.00 1.58
CA LEU A 94 4.03 -4.65 1.92
C LEU A 94 3.90 -4.45 3.43
N ALA A 95 3.81 -3.19 3.86
CA ALA A 95 3.41 -2.86 5.22
C ALA A 95 1.88 -2.87 5.33
N THR A 96 1.38 -3.58 6.35
CA THR A 96 -0.02 -3.85 6.61
C THR A 96 -0.38 -3.47 8.04
N PRO A 97 -1.62 -3.03 8.31
CA PRO A 97 -2.19 -3.06 9.66
C PRO A 97 -2.21 -4.49 10.21
N PRO A 98 -2.09 -4.70 11.54
CA PRO A 98 -2.12 -6.04 12.15
C PRO A 98 -3.33 -6.88 11.72
N ALA A 99 -4.51 -6.26 11.61
CA ALA A 99 -5.73 -6.95 11.16
C ALA A 99 -5.69 -7.44 9.70
N LEU A 100 -4.79 -6.88 8.89
CA LEU A 100 -4.60 -7.22 7.48
C LEU A 100 -3.32 -8.05 7.25
N PHE A 101 -2.54 -8.36 8.28
CA PHE A 101 -1.30 -9.11 8.12
C PHE A 101 -1.55 -10.54 7.61
N ASP A 102 -2.24 -11.37 8.40
CA ASP A 102 -2.51 -12.77 8.02
C ASP A 102 -3.24 -12.87 6.67
N PRO A 103 -4.30 -12.07 6.40
CA PRO A 103 -4.96 -12.12 5.10
C PRO A 103 -4.03 -11.79 3.92
N PHE A 104 -3.10 -10.85 4.09
CA PHE A 104 -2.15 -10.51 3.02
C PHE A 104 -1.00 -11.49 2.90
N VAL A 105 -0.60 -12.18 3.97
CA VAL A 105 0.28 -13.36 3.86
C VAL A 105 -0.38 -14.42 2.97
N ASP A 106 -1.66 -14.71 3.16
CA ASP A 106 -2.40 -15.66 2.33
C ASP A 106 -2.54 -15.19 0.86
N GLN A 107 -2.78 -13.88 0.65
CA GLN A 107 -2.83 -13.33 -0.71
C GLN A 107 -1.48 -13.49 -1.44
N VAL A 108 -0.37 -13.30 -0.73
CA VAL A 108 0.98 -13.42 -1.28
C VAL A 108 1.32 -14.88 -1.57
N ASP A 109 1.00 -15.80 -0.66
CA ASP A 109 1.24 -17.25 -0.85
C ASP A 109 0.50 -17.81 -2.07
N THR A 110 -0.70 -17.29 -2.32
CA THR A 110 -1.53 -17.70 -3.47
C THR A 110 -1.25 -16.92 -4.75
N ALA A 111 -0.38 -15.91 -4.74
CA ALA A 111 -0.05 -15.10 -5.92
C ALA A 111 1.05 -15.77 -6.77
N GLN A 112 0.94 -15.62 -8.09
CA GLN A 112 1.97 -16.10 -9.00
C GLN A 112 3.13 -15.11 -9.06
N LEU A 113 4.19 -15.41 -8.34
CA LEU A 113 5.43 -14.63 -8.39
C LEU A 113 6.31 -15.04 -9.58
N ARG A 114 7.01 -14.06 -10.15
CA ARG A 114 8.06 -14.33 -11.14
C ARG A 114 9.20 -15.12 -10.49
N GLU A 115 9.89 -15.93 -11.27
CA GLU A 115 11.02 -16.71 -10.78
C GLU A 115 12.08 -15.81 -10.14
N GLY A 116 12.48 -16.14 -8.91
CA GLY A 116 13.44 -15.36 -8.13
C GLY A 116 12.88 -14.06 -7.54
N ALA A 117 11.57 -13.81 -7.62
CA ALA A 117 10.94 -12.72 -6.90
C ALA A 117 10.69 -13.08 -5.43
N ALA A 118 10.73 -12.08 -4.56
CA ALA A 118 10.43 -12.23 -3.14
C ALA A 118 9.44 -11.17 -2.67
N VAL A 119 8.62 -11.51 -1.69
CA VAL A 119 7.66 -10.61 -1.07
C VAL A 119 7.87 -10.64 0.44
N ALA A 120 8.01 -9.46 1.04
CA ALA A 120 8.03 -9.27 2.49
C ALA A 120 6.73 -8.59 2.91
N VAL A 121 5.98 -9.22 3.82
CA VAL A 121 4.81 -8.64 4.46
C VAL A 121 5.20 -8.26 5.89
N ASP A 122 4.84 -7.05 6.31
CA ASP A 122 5.20 -6.51 7.62
C ASP A 122 3.96 -5.92 8.30
N SER A 123 3.77 -6.20 9.59
CA SER A 123 2.68 -5.66 10.42
C SER A 123 3.14 -4.62 11.44
N ARG A 124 4.45 -4.40 11.57
CA ARG A 124 5.05 -3.52 12.59
C ARG A 124 4.77 -2.05 12.36
N PHE A 125 4.40 -1.69 11.13
CA PHE A 125 4.25 -0.29 10.70
C PHE A 125 2.82 0.10 10.32
N GLY A 126 1.90 -0.86 10.19
CA GLY A 126 0.49 -0.53 10.04
C GLY A 126 -0.10 -0.14 11.39
N ARG A 127 -0.51 1.12 11.52
CA ARG A 127 -1.31 1.56 12.67
C ARG A 127 -2.79 1.49 12.34
N ASP A 128 -3.54 1.08 13.35
CA ASP A 128 -5.01 1.12 13.35
C ASP A 128 -5.52 2.57 13.28
N LEU A 129 -6.64 2.77 12.56
CA LEU A 129 -7.43 4.02 12.57
C LEU A 129 -8.32 4.14 13.82
N ALA A 130 -8.15 3.29 14.83
CA ALA A 130 -8.90 3.35 16.09
C ALA A 130 -8.68 4.62 16.94
N SER A 131 -7.85 5.57 16.50
CA SER A 131 -7.71 6.84 17.22
C SER A 131 -9.01 7.66 17.13
N ALA A 132 -9.34 8.40 18.19
CA ALA A 132 -10.51 9.28 18.24
C ALA A 132 -10.34 10.56 17.39
N HIS A 133 -9.33 10.60 16.51
CA HIS A 133 -9.02 11.77 15.72
C HIS A 133 -10.12 12.02 14.67
N PRO A 134 -10.61 13.26 14.49
CA PRO A 134 -11.69 13.58 13.55
C PRO A 134 -11.44 13.11 12.12
N MET A 135 -10.17 13.15 11.69
CA MET A 135 -9.73 12.61 10.40
C MET A 135 -9.93 11.10 10.28
N ASP A 136 -9.63 10.33 11.33
CA ASP A 136 -9.81 8.87 11.32
C ASP A 136 -11.32 8.54 11.30
N ALA A 137 -12.16 9.36 11.94
CA ALA A 137 -13.61 9.26 11.83
C ALA A 137 -14.14 9.62 10.42
N ALA A 138 -13.60 10.66 9.79
CA ALA A 138 -13.96 11.05 8.42
C ALA A 138 -13.54 9.97 7.41
N LEU A 139 -12.29 9.47 7.52
CA LEU A 139 -11.78 8.35 6.74
C LEU A 139 -12.67 7.13 6.90
N ARG A 140 -13.01 6.75 8.13
CA ARG A 140 -13.86 5.60 8.41
C ARG A 140 -15.26 5.75 7.80
N ARG A 141 -15.86 6.94 7.81
CA ARG A 141 -17.13 7.19 7.10
C ARG A 141 -17.02 7.01 5.59
N ILE A 142 -15.93 7.45 4.97
CA ILE A 142 -15.70 7.24 3.53
C ILE A 142 -15.45 5.75 3.25
N LEU A 143 -14.78 5.06 4.17
CA LEU A 143 -14.45 3.65 4.07
C LEU A 143 -15.63 2.73 4.41
N ASP A 144 -16.65 3.20 5.13
CA ASP A 144 -17.93 2.50 5.27
C ASP A 144 -18.60 2.29 3.89
N GLU A 145 -18.39 3.23 2.96
CA GLU A 145 -18.86 3.14 1.57
C GLU A 145 -17.84 2.46 0.64
N HIS A 146 -16.57 2.33 1.07
CA HIS A 146 -15.43 1.86 0.25
C HIS A 146 -14.43 1.03 1.06
N LEU A 147 -14.20 -0.24 0.69
CA LEU A 147 -13.29 -1.12 1.44
C LEU A 147 -11.83 -0.62 1.51
N ALA A 148 -11.38 0.13 0.49
CA ALA A 148 -10.01 0.67 0.41
C ALA A 148 -9.89 1.78 -0.64
N LEU A 149 -8.97 2.73 -0.41
CA LEU A 149 -8.63 3.84 -1.29
C LEU A 149 -7.14 3.81 -1.65
N ARG A 150 -6.80 3.75 -2.95
CA ARG A 150 -5.42 3.85 -3.42
C ARG A 150 -4.96 5.31 -3.52
N VAL A 151 -3.75 5.57 -3.04
CA VAL A 151 -3.07 6.87 -3.13
C VAL A 151 -1.80 6.68 -3.92
N GLY A 152 -1.74 7.30 -5.09
CA GLY A 152 -0.49 7.44 -5.84
C GLY A 152 0.33 8.57 -5.24
N LEU A 153 1.64 8.38 -5.10
CA LEU A 153 2.52 9.51 -4.85
C LEU A 153 2.70 10.31 -6.14
N PRO A 154 2.70 11.65 -6.09
CA PRO A 154 3.16 12.45 -7.23
C PRO A 154 4.61 12.04 -7.52
N GLY A 155 4.86 11.67 -8.79
CA GLY A 155 6.18 11.27 -9.28
C GLY A 155 7.17 12.43 -9.37
#